data_AF-A0A173SFS7-F1
#
_entry.id   AF-A0A173SFS7-F1
#
_cell.length_a   1.000
_cell.length_b   1.000
_cell.length_c   1.000
_cell.angle_alpha   90.00
_cell.angle_beta   90.00
_cell.angle_gamma   90.00
#
_symmetry.space_group_name_H-M   'P 1'
#
loop_
_entity.id
_entity.type
_entity.pdbx_description
1 polymer ?
#
loop_
_entity_poly.entity_id
_entity_poly.type
_entity_poly.pdbx_seq_one_letter_code
_entity_poly.pdbx_strand_id
1 'polypeptide(L)'
;MSSLDKIQKLSKLGKILCSIVFVFCVIGIIGSVVGIAFLAAGVDAIHIEGVTLKSIVQTNSGTSIGTANIYMVVAIILCSGEAVIAKFAEHYFKGELLDGTPFNMERAKELTRLGIITIGVSIVTEMVAAIVYEIMSFIFVNTDSLEIGNWGSVGIGITFIIVSLICRYGAERGREQ
;
A
#
# COMPACT_ATOMS: atom_id res chain seq x y z
N MET A 1 17.50 9.88 29.67
CA MET A 1 17.35 9.46 28.26
C MET A 1 17.14 10.72 27.42
N SER A 2 18.08 11.04 26.53
CA SER A 2 17.98 12.21 25.65
C SER A 2 16.75 12.11 24.75
N SER A 3 16.13 13.25 24.40
CA SER A 3 15.02 13.29 23.44
C SER A 3 15.39 12.67 22.09
N LEU A 4 16.66 12.72 21.70
CA LEU A 4 17.17 12.15 20.45
C LEU A 4 17.16 10.61 20.45
N ASP A 5 17.48 9.99 21.59
CA ASP A 5 17.48 8.52 21.73
C ASP A 5 16.04 7.95 21.58
N LYS A 6 15.02 8.71 22.03
CA LYS A 6 13.62 8.34 21.81
C LYS A 6 13.24 8.39 20.32
N ILE A 7 13.67 9.43 19.61
CA ILE A 7 13.40 9.58 18.17
C ILE A 7 14.05 8.44 17.38
N GLN A 8 15.31 8.11 17.66
CA GLN A 8 15.99 7.00 16.97
C GLN A 8 15.29 5.65 17.19
N LYS A 9 14.75 5.40 18.38
CA LYS A 9 13.97 4.18 18.63
C LYS A 9 12.68 4.14 17.81
N LEU A 10 11.98 5.28 17.69
CA LEU A 10 10.81 5.38 16.84
C LEU A 10 11.15 5.17 15.36
N SER A 11 12.25 5.73 14.88
CA SER A 11 12.68 5.55 13.49
C SER A 11 13.15 4.12 13.20
N LYS A 12 13.76 3.45 14.19
CA LYS A 12 14.06 2.02 14.09
C LYS A 12 12.78 1.18 13.99
N LEU A 13 11.76 1.52 14.79
CA LEU A 13 10.45 0.87 14.71
C LEU A 13 9.77 1.15 13.36
N GLY A 14 9.77 2.40 12.91
CA GLY A 14 9.24 2.81 11.60
C GLY A 14 9.89 2.04 10.45
N LYS A 15 11.24 1.93 10.45
CA LYS A 15 11.97 1.12 9.46
C LYS A 15 11.48 -0.33 9.41
N ILE A 16 11.32 -0.95 10.59
CA ILE A 16 10.88 -2.34 10.69
C ILE A 16 9.43 -2.47 10.19
N LEU A 17 8.53 -1.59 10.60
CA LEU A 17 7.14 -1.58 10.15
C LEU A 17 7.04 -1.42 8.63
N CYS A 18 7.76 -0.47 8.03
CA CYS A 18 7.78 -0.29 6.58
C CYS A 18 8.31 -1.53 5.85
N SER A 19 9.36 -2.16 6.38
CA SER A 19 9.90 -3.40 5.81
C SER A 19 8.88 -4.55 5.88
N ILE A 20 8.16 -4.67 6.99
CA ILE A 20 7.08 -5.65 7.15
C ILE A 20 5.95 -5.38 6.15
N VAL A 21 5.45 -4.14 6.06
CA VAL A 21 4.39 -3.76 5.11
C VAL A 21 4.80 -4.13 3.68
N PHE A 22 6.03 -3.82 3.28
CA PHE A 22 6.54 -4.19 1.95
C PHE A 22 6.46 -5.70 1.69
N VAL A 23 6.91 -6.53 2.65
CA VAL A 23 6.85 -7.99 2.52
C VAL A 23 5.40 -8.48 2.42
N PHE A 24 4.50 -7.94 3.24
CA PHE A 24 3.08 -8.27 3.17
C PHE A 24 2.45 -7.89 1.82
N CYS A 25 2.79 -6.72 1.25
CA CYS A 25 2.33 -6.33 -0.07
C CYS A 25 2.83 -7.29 -1.17
N VAL A 26 4.09 -7.72 -1.10
CA VAL A 26 4.65 -8.70 -2.06
C VAL A 26 3.93 -10.04 -1.95
N ILE A 27 3.71 -10.53 -0.73
CA ILE A 27 2.95 -11.76 -0.48
C ILE A 27 1.51 -11.62 -0.99
N GLY A 28 0.87 -10.47 -0.76
CA GLY A 28 -0.47 -10.16 -1.25
C GLY A 28 -0.55 -10.21 -2.77
N ILE A 29 0.38 -9.58 -3.48
CA ILE A 29 0.45 -9.61 -4.95
C ILE A 29 0.61 -11.04 -5.46
N ILE A 30 1.56 -11.80 -4.92
CA ILE A 30 1.78 -13.20 -5.34
C ILE A 30 0.54 -14.04 -5.04
N GLY A 31 -0.06 -13.88 -3.87
CA GLY A 31 -1.28 -14.57 -3.47
C GLY A 31 -2.45 -14.27 -4.40
N SER A 32 -2.64 -13.01 -4.80
CA SER A 32 -3.67 -12.61 -5.76
C SER A 32 -3.43 -13.21 -7.15
N VAL A 33 -2.19 -13.23 -7.64
CA VAL A 33 -1.86 -13.85 -8.94
C VAL A 33 -2.12 -15.36 -8.92
N VAL A 34 -1.69 -16.05 -7.86
CA VAL A 34 -1.95 -17.49 -7.67
C VAL A 34 -3.45 -17.75 -7.53
N GLY A 35 -4.18 -16.90 -6.82
CA GLY A 35 -5.63 -16.98 -6.66
C GLY A 35 -6.37 -16.89 -7.98
N ILE A 36 -6.00 -15.93 -8.85
CA ILE A 36 -6.57 -15.79 -10.19
C ILE A 36 -6.27 -17.04 -11.03
N ALA A 37 -5.04 -17.54 -11.02
CA ALA A 37 -4.66 -18.74 -11.76
C ALA A 37 -5.43 -19.99 -11.27
N PHE A 38 -5.63 -20.12 -9.97
CA PHE A 38 -6.40 -21.20 -9.36
C PHE A 38 -7.88 -21.13 -9.75
N LEU A 39 -8.48 -19.94 -9.72
CA LEU A 39 -9.87 -19.75 -10.15
C LEU A 39 -10.04 -19.97 -11.66
N ALA A 40 -9.05 -19.62 -12.48
CA ALA A 40 -9.07 -19.85 -13.92
C ALA A 40 -8.91 -21.33 -14.30
N ALA A 41 -8.07 -22.09 -13.58
CA ALA A 41 -7.77 -23.49 -13.90
C ALA A 41 -8.64 -24.51 -13.15
N GLY A 42 -9.08 -24.20 -11.92
CA GLY A 42 -9.68 -25.16 -10.99
C GLY A 42 -11.21 -25.22 -11.01
N VAL A 43 -11.89 -24.22 -11.57
CA VAL A 43 -13.36 -24.11 -11.49
C VAL A 43 -14.07 -25.08 -12.45
N ASP A 44 -13.50 -25.31 -13.64
CA ASP A 44 -14.09 -26.21 -14.64
C ASP A 44 -13.53 -27.64 -14.56
N ALA A 45 -12.35 -27.83 -13.99
CA ALA A 45 -11.63 -29.11 -14.00
C ALA A 45 -11.99 -30.07 -12.85
N ILE A 46 -12.56 -29.57 -11.74
CA ILE A 46 -12.83 -30.40 -10.55
C ILE A 46 -14.33 -30.68 -10.45
N HIS A 47 -14.74 -31.82 -10.99
CA HIS A 47 -16.08 -32.38 -10.83
C HIS A 47 -16.08 -33.34 -9.63
N ILE A 48 -16.66 -32.90 -8.51
CA ILE A 48 -16.94 -33.80 -7.37
C ILE A 48 -18.41 -34.20 -7.51
N GLU A 49 -18.66 -35.46 -7.89
CA GLU A 49 -19.99 -36.09 -7.90
C GLU A 49 -21.13 -35.26 -8.52
N GLY A 50 -20.90 -34.69 -9.71
CA GLY A 50 -21.95 -34.00 -10.48
C GLY A 50 -22.25 -32.56 -10.03
N VAL A 51 -21.52 -32.03 -9.04
CA VAL A 51 -21.59 -30.62 -8.64
C VAL A 51 -20.28 -29.94 -9.04
N THR A 52 -20.35 -28.96 -9.93
CA THR A 52 -19.18 -28.17 -10.33
C THR A 52 -18.73 -27.32 -9.14
N LEU A 53 -17.42 -27.28 -8.85
CA LEU A 53 -16.84 -26.42 -7.80
C LEU A 53 -17.22 -24.95 -7.97
N LYS A 54 -17.48 -24.54 -9.21
CA LYS A 54 -18.16 -23.28 -9.59
C LYS A 54 -19.42 -22.99 -8.76
N SER A 55 -20.31 -23.96 -8.68
CA SER A 55 -21.60 -23.85 -7.99
C SER A 55 -21.41 -23.82 -6.48
N ILE A 56 -20.47 -24.61 -5.93
CA ILE A 56 -20.21 -24.64 -4.49
C ILE A 56 -19.59 -23.31 -4.02
N VAL A 57 -18.65 -22.76 -4.78
CA VAL A 57 -18.05 -21.44 -4.50
C VAL A 57 -19.11 -20.34 -4.61
N GLN A 58 -19.93 -20.35 -5.65
CA GLN A 58 -21.02 -19.36 -5.78
C GLN A 58 -22.05 -19.48 -4.66
N THR A 59 -22.38 -20.70 -4.21
CA THR A 59 -23.32 -20.96 -3.11
C THR A 59 -22.76 -20.60 -1.72
N ASN A 60 -21.48 -20.87 -1.44
CA ASN A 60 -20.88 -20.60 -0.12
C ASN A 60 -20.31 -19.19 0.02
N SER A 61 -19.75 -18.61 -1.04
CA SER A 61 -19.08 -17.31 -0.98
C SER A 61 -20.04 -16.12 -1.19
N GLY A 62 -21.26 -16.38 -1.65
CA GLY A 62 -22.24 -15.34 -2.01
C GLY A 62 -21.77 -14.37 -3.11
N THR A 63 -20.61 -14.64 -3.71
CA THR A 63 -19.86 -13.74 -4.59
C THR A 63 -19.52 -14.50 -5.87
N SER A 64 -19.78 -13.90 -7.03
CA SER A 64 -19.42 -14.52 -8.31
C SER A 64 -17.91 -14.66 -8.43
N ILE A 65 -17.45 -15.73 -9.08
CA ILE A 65 -16.03 -15.94 -9.42
C ILE A 65 -15.49 -14.77 -10.24
N GLY A 66 -16.34 -14.15 -11.07
CA GLY A 66 -16.01 -12.91 -11.78
C GLY A 66 -15.66 -11.79 -10.80
N THR A 67 -16.51 -11.56 -9.79
CA THR A 67 -16.28 -10.53 -8.77
C THR A 67 -15.03 -10.82 -7.93
N ALA A 68 -14.80 -12.09 -7.55
CA ALA A 68 -13.59 -12.49 -6.81
C ALA A 68 -12.30 -12.18 -7.60
N ASN A 69 -12.28 -12.45 -8.91
CA ASN A 69 -11.14 -12.10 -9.77
C ASN A 69 -10.94 -10.58 -9.86
N ILE A 70 -12.01 -9.80 -9.94
CA ILE A 70 -11.93 -8.33 -9.95
C ILE A 70 -11.26 -7.82 -8.67
N TYR A 71 -11.69 -8.31 -7.50
CA TYR A 71 -11.08 -7.97 -6.22
C TYR A 71 -9.59 -8.31 -6.16
N MET A 72 -9.19 -9.46 -6.71
CA MET A 72 -7.77 -9.85 -6.75
C MET A 72 -6.95 -8.93 -7.65
N VAL A 73 -7.47 -8.50 -8.80
CA VAL A 73 -6.80 -7.53 -9.68
C VAL A 73 -6.68 -6.16 -9.02
N VAL A 74 -7.75 -5.68 -8.39
CA VAL A 74 -7.74 -4.43 -7.61
C VAL A 74 -6.73 -4.50 -6.46
N ALA A 75 -6.69 -5.62 -5.74
CA ALA A 75 -5.73 -5.84 -4.66
C ALA A 75 -4.27 -5.76 -5.15
N ILE A 76 -3.95 -6.30 -6.33
CA ILE A 76 -2.61 -6.18 -6.92
C ILE A 76 -2.24 -4.72 -7.13
N ILE A 77 -3.16 -3.91 -7.68
CA ILE A 77 -2.92 -2.49 -7.94
C ILE A 77 -2.67 -1.73 -6.65
N LEU A 78 -3.55 -1.89 -5.64
CA LEU A 78 -3.41 -1.20 -4.37
C LEU A 78 -2.15 -1.64 -3.59
N CYS A 79 -1.88 -2.95 -3.54
CA CYS A 79 -0.66 -3.47 -2.91
C CYS A 79 0.60 -2.98 -3.61
N SER A 80 0.59 -2.77 -4.92
CA SER A 80 1.74 -2.21 -5.64
C SER A 80 2.04 -0.77 -5.21
N GLY A 81 1.00 0.05 -5.01
CA GLY A 81 1.14 1.42 -4.51
C GLY A 81 1.73 1.47 -3.10
N GLU A 82 1.15 0.71 -2.19
CA GLU A 82 1.62 0.60 -0.80
C GLU A 82 3.05 0.04 -0.72
N ALA A 83 3.42 -0.93 -1.57
CA ALA A 83 4.79 -1.45 -1.62
C ALA A 83 5.80 -0.35 -2.00
N VAL A 84 5.46 0.51 -2.96
CA VAL A 84 6.31 1.65 -3.35
C VAL A 84 6.48 2.61 -2.18
N ILE A 85 5.37 3.03 -1.55
CA ILE A 85 5.39 3.96 -0.41
C ILE A 85 6.20 3.37 0.75
N ALA A 86 5.95 2.12 1.11
CA ALA A 86 6.65 1.41 2.17
C ALA A 86 8.16 1.36 1.90
N LYS A 87 8.59 1.14 0.64
CA LYS A 87 10.00 1.07 0.32
C LYS A 87 10.71 2.42 0.40
N PHE A 88 10.06 3.48 -0.06
CA PHE A 88 10.58 4.84 0.09
C PHE A 88 10.64 5.27 1.57
N ALA A 89 9.63 4.91 2.37
CA ALA A 89 9.63 5.18 3.80
C ALA A 89 10.72 4.40 4.55
N GLU A 90 10.92 3.12 4.22
CA GLU A 90 12.02 2.32 4.78
C GLU A 90 13.39 2.95 4.45
N HIS A 91 13.57 3.43 3.22
CA HIS A 91 14.78 4.11 2.80
C HIS A 91 15.04 5.37 3.61
N TYR A 92 14.01 6.20 3.80
CA TYR A 92 14.08 7.39 4.65
C TYR A 92 14.52 7.04 6.08
N PHE A 93 13.84 6.09 6.74
CA PHE A 93 14.19 5.71 8.13
C PHE A 93 15.58 5.10 8.24
N LYS A 94 16.04 4.36 7.23
CA LYS A 94 17.42 3.84 7.19
C LYS A 94 18.43 4.98 7.14
N GLY A 95 18.17 6.01 6.32
CA GLY A 95 18.99 7.20 6.23
C GLY A 95 19.03 7.99 7.54
N GLU A 96 17.87 8.22 8.15
CA GLU A 96 17.77 8.92 9.43
C GLU A 96 18.55 8.23 10.56
N LEU A 97 18.49 6.89 10.60
CA LEU A 97 19.24 6.10 11.59
C LEU A 97 20.76 6.15 11.38
N LEU A 98 21.23 6.33 10.14
CA LEU A 98 22.65 6.48 9.83
C LEU A 98 23.16 7.87 10.25
N ASP A 99 22.38 8.91 9.99
CA ASP A 99 22.70 10.29 10.37
C ASP A 99 22.54 10.51 11.88
N GLY A 100 21.80 9.63 12.56
CA GLY A 100 21.53 9.69 13.99
C GLY A 100 20.55 10.80 14.40
N THR A 101 20.03 11.57 13.45
CA THR A 101 19.08 12.66 13.71
C THR A 101 18.20 12.94 12.49
N PRO A 102 16.90 13.23 12.68
CA PRO A 102 16.03 13.72 11.61
C PRO A 102 16.31 15.17 11.23
N PHE A 103 17.04 15.92 12.07
CA PHE A 103 17.27 17.36 11.91
C PHE A 103 18.44 17.66 10.98
N ASN A 104 18.42 17.04 9.80
CA ASN A 104 19.35 17.32 8.71
C ASN A 104 18.55 17.91 7.53
N MET A 105 19.12 18.93 6.87
CA MET A 105 18.55 19.51 5.65
C MET A 105 18.28 18.47 4.57
N GLU A 106 19.20 17.52 4.40
CA GLU A 106 19.05 16.44 3.41
C GLU A 106 17.87 15.53 3.76
N ARG A 107 17.76 15.11 5.03
CA ARG A 107 16.66 14.27 5.51
C ARG A 107 15.32 14.98 5.48
N ALA A 108 15.26 16.26 5.84
CA ALA A 108 14.02 17.04 5.72
C ALA A 108 13.55 17.15 4.25
N LYS A 109 14.48 17.31 3.30
CA LYS A 109 14.16 17.30 1.88
C LYS A 109 13.66 15.92 1.41
N GLU A 110 14.30 14.84 1.86
CA GLU A 110 13.86 13.47 1.57
C GLU A 110 12.47 13.18 2.15
N LEU A 111 12.17 13.62 3.38
CA LEU A 111 10.85 13.45 3.99
C LEU A 111 9.76 14.21 3.24
N THR A 112 10.08 15.41 2.74
CA THR A 112 9.16 16.18 1.87
C THR A 112 8.89 15.42 0.57
N ARG A 113 9.93 14.86 -0.05
CA ARG A 113 9.80 14.05 -1.26
C ARG A 113 9.00 12.78 -1.00
N LEU A 114 9.19 12.12 0.15
CA LEU A 114 8.39 10.98 0.58
C LEU A 114 6.91 11.38 0.69
N GLY A 115 6.59 12.50 1.33
CA GLY A 115 5.22 13.01 1.41
C GLY A 115 4.56 13.23 0.04
N ILE A 116 5.27 13.85 -0.90
CA ILE A 116 4.79 14.05 -2.28
C ILE A 116 4.56 12.71 -2.99
N ILE A 117 5.50 11.76 -2.85
CA ILE A 117 5.37 10.42 -3.42
C ILE A 117 4.15 9.71 -2.84
N THR A 118 3.95 9.73 -1.52
CA THR A 118 2.79 9.12 -0.86
C THR A 118 1.49 9.67 -1.42
N ILE A 119 1.33 11.00 -1.49
CA ILE A 119 0.11 11.62 -2.03
C ILE A 119 -0.11 11.20 -3.50
N GLY A 120 0.93 11.34 -4.33
CA GLY A 120 0.84 11.04 -5.76
C GLY A 120 0.53 9.56 -6.03
N VAL A 121 1.25 8.65 -5.37
CA VAL A 121 1.07 7.21 -5.53
C VAL A 121 -0.32 6.80 -5.09
N SER A 122 -0.79 7.23 -3.92
CA SER A 122 -2.10 6.84 -3.41
C SER A 122 -3.25 7.28 -4.32
N ILE A 123 -3.23 8.54 -4.78
CA ILE A 123 -4.24 9.05 -5.71
C ILE A 123 -4.23 8.26 -7.02
N VAL A 124 -3.04 8.02 -7.59
CA VAL A 124 -2.91 7.29 -8.86
C VAL A 124 -3.37 5.84 -8.71
N THR A 125 -2.99 5.16 -7.62
CA THR A 125 -3.36 3.77 -7.40
C THR A 125 -4.85 3.59 -7.15
N GLU A 126 -5.48 4.49 -6.40
CA GLU A 126 -6.93 4.47 -6.17
C GLU A 126 -7.71 4.74 -7.46
N MET A 127 -7.28 5.73 -8.25
CA MET A 127 -7.88 6.03 -9.56
C MET A 127 -7.77 4.84 -10.53
N VAL A 128 -6.57 4.24 -10.64
CA VAL A 128 -6.35 3.09 -11.52
C VAL A 128 -7.16 1.88 -11.04
N ALA A 129 -7.22 1.63 -9.74
CA ALA A 129 -8.02 0.56 -9.16
C ALA A 129 -9.52 0.73 -9.46
N ALA A 130 -10.06 1.95 -9.32
CA ALA A 130 -11.45 2.25 -9.63
C ALA A 130 -11.77 2.07 -11.12
N ILE A 131 -10.92 2.58 -12.01
CA ILE A 131 -11.11 2.42 -13.46
C ILE A 131 -11.09 0.93 -13.85
N VAL A 132 -10.13 0.16 -13.32
CA VAL A 132 -10.03 -1.28 -13.62
C VAL A 132 -11.22 -2.04 -13.06
N TYR A 133 -11.69 -1.68 -11.85
CA TYR A 133 -12.89 -2.27 -11.26
C TYR A 133 -14.11 -2.07 -12.15
N GLU A 134 -14.40 -0.82 -12.56
CA GLU A 134 -15.56 -0.47 -13.38
C GLU A 134 -15.53 -1.14 -14.76
N ILE A 135 -14.35 -1.19 -15.40
CA ILE A 135 -14.21 -1.87 -16.70
C ILE A 135 -14.49 -3.37 -16.54
N MET A 136 -13.93 -4.01 -15.50
CA MET A 136 -14.09 -5.44 -15.32
C MET A 136 -15.47 -5.82 -14.80
N SER A 137 -16.11 -5.01 -13.95
CA SER A 137 -17.49 -5.23 -13.53
C SER A 137 -18.40 -5.17 -14.74
N PHE A 138 -18.31 -4.13 -15.57
CA PHE A 138 -19.08 -4.01 -16.81
C PHE A 138 -18.95 -5.24 -17.73
N ILE A 139 -17.75 -5.81 -17.84
CA ILE A 139 -17.48 -6.96 -18.72
C ILE A 139 -17.95 -8.29 -18.09
N PHE A 140 -17.72 -8.52 -16.81
CA PHE A 140 -17.84 -9.85 -16.19
C PHE A 140 -19.03 -10.03 -15.25
N VAL A 141 -19.55 -8.94 -14.66
CA VAL A 141 -20.54 -9.00 -13.59
C VAL A 141 -21.43 -7.77 -13.72
N ASN A 142 -22.62 -7.91 -14.34
CA ASN A 142 -23.63 -6.85 -14.44
C ASN A 142 -24.13 -6.43 -13.03
N THR A 143 -23.31 -5.75 -12.24
CA THR A 143 -23.57 -5.35 -10.85
C THR A 143 -22.90 -4.02 -10.53
N ASP A 144 -23.53 -3.30 -9.60
CA ASP A 144 -23.26 -1.90 -9.24
C ASP A 144 -21.87 -1.60 -8.67
N SER A 145 -21.57 -0.29 -8.74
CA SER A 145 -20.33 0.42 -8.40
C SER A 145 -19.81 0.20 -6.98
N LEU A 146 -18.48 0.21 -6.83
CA LEU A 146 -17.81 0.08 -5.53
C LEU A 146 -17.32 1.45 -5.03
N GLU A 147 -17.64 1.79 -3.79
CA GLU A 147 -17.07 2.98 -3.13
C GLU A 147 -15.60 2.71 -2.74
N ILE A 148 -14.69 3.05 -3.65
CA ILE A 148 -13.26 3.12 -3.37
C ILE A 148 -12.95 4.56 -2.99
N GLY A 149 -13.08 4.89 -1.70
CA GLY A 149 -12.76 6.21 -1.17
C GLY A 149 -11.89 6.12 0.08
N ASN A 150 -10.58 5.94 -0.07
CA ASN A 150 -9.67 5.82 1.08
C ASN A 150 -8.81 7.09 1.28
N TRP A 151 -9.44 8.15 1.77
CA TRP A 151 -8.80 9.45 2.05
C TRP A 151 -7.68 9.40 3.11
N GLY A 152 -7.50 8.28 3.82
CA GLY A 152 -6.49 8.13 4.86
C GLY A 152 -5.05 8.27 4.35
N SER A 153 -4.79 7.84 3.12
CA SER A 153 -3.48 7.84 2.49
C SER A 153 -2.94 9.27 2.21
N VAL A 154 -3.83 10.18 1.80
CA VAL A 154 -3.54 11.60 1.57
C VAL A 154 -3.18 12.31 2.89
N GLY A 155 -3.91 12.01 3.97
CA GLY A 155 -3.63 12.56 5.30
C GLY A 155 -2.23 12.20 5.82
N ILE A 156 -1.80 10.96 5.58
CA ILE A 156 -0.45 10.51 5.93
C ILE A 156 0.61 11.27 5.12
N GLY A 157 0.40 11.46 3.82
CA GLY A 157 1.30 12.24 2.96
C GLY A 157 1.44 13.70 3.40
N ILE A 158 0.33 14.36 3.77
CA ILE A 158 0.35 15.71 4.33
C ILE A 158 1.12 15.75 5.64
N THR A 159 0.94 14.75 6.51
CA THR A 159 1.66 14.64 7.78
C THR A 159 3.18 14.57 7.56
N PHE A 160 3.65 13.80 6.56
CA PHE A 160 5.07 13.77 6.22
C PHE A 160 5.62 15.14 5.81
N ILE A 161 4.85 15.93 5.05
CA ILE A 161 5.25 17.29 4.66
C ILE A 161 5.31 18.23 5.88
N ILE A 162 4.35 18.15 6.80
CA ILE A 162 4.37 18.99 8.00
C ILE A 162 5.58 18.64 8.87
N VAL A 163 5.84 17.36 9.10
CA VAL A 163 7.01 16.91 9.87
C VAL A 163 8.31 17.33 9.20
N SER A 164 8.38 17.28 7.86
CA SER A 164 9.58 17.71 7.13
C SER A 164 9.91 19.19 7.34
N LEU A 165 8.89 20.06 7.41
CA LEU A 165 9.08 21.48 7.70
C LEU A 165 9.61 21.70 9.13
N ILE A 166 9.10 20.93 10.10
CA ILE A 166 9.59 20.98 11.48
C ILE A 166 11.06 20.52 11.55
N CYS A 167 11.39 19.42 10.87
CA CYS A 167 12.76 18.90 10.80
C CYS A 167 13.72 19.90 10.16
N ARG A 168 13.29 20.56 9.08
CA ARG A 168 14.06 21.60 8.40
C ARG A 168 14.30 22.80 9.32
N TYR A 169 13.28 23.28 10.01
CA TYR A 169 13.41 24.39 10.96
C TYR A 169 14.39 24.05 12.09
N GLY A 170 14.33 22.82 12.63
CA GLY A 170 15.31 22.34 13.62
C GLY A 170 16.75 22.31 13.10
N ALA A 171 16.93 21.92 11.83
CA ALA A 171 18.24 21.89 11.16
C ALA A 171 18.82 23.28 10.84
N GLU A 172 17.96 24.29 10.65
CA GLU A 172 18.35 25.69 10.46
C GLU A 172 18.79 26.29 11.80
N ARG A 173 18.00 26.08 12.86
CA ARG A 173 18.29 26.63 14.20
C ARG A 173 19.55 26.05 14.86
N GLY A 174 19.89 24.80 14.56
CA GLY A 174 21.13 24.17 15.04
C GLY A 174 22.40 24.62 14.33
N ARG A 175 22.29 25.39 13.21
CA ARG A 175 23.44 25.99 12.50
C ARG A 175 23.73 27.43 12.92
N GLU A 176 22.81 28.06 13.65
CA GLU A 176 22.93 29.45 14.13
C GLU A 176 23.47 29.57 15.56
N GLN A 177 23.77 28.43 16.21
CA GLN A 177 24.44 28.33 17.52
C GLN A 177 25.88 27.85 17.34
#